data_AF-A0AAD3ZIX4-F1
#
_entry.id   AF-A0AAD3ZIX4-F1
#
_cell.length_a   1.000
_cell.length_b   1.000
_cell.length_c   1.000
_cell.angle_alpha   90.00
_cell.angle_beta   90.00
_cell.angle_gamma   90.00
#
_symmetry.space_group_name_H-M   'P 1'
#
loop_
_entity.id
_entity.type
_entity.pdbx_description
1 polymer ?
#
loop_
_entity_poly.entity_id
_entity_poly.type
_entity_poly.pdbx_seq_one_letter_code
_entity_poly.pdbx_strand_id
1 'polypeptide(L)'
;MNADAPLVYTFGHSNVPIARLITLLKGCCIETVVDVRSKPFSSYVPQFNKPNLERSLKEAGISYIFLGDKVGGYPSDETCYAVDPKTGQLKPDYGVIAEKQWFRGGLDELSMIVQTKRTALMCSEEDPAKCHRHRLIAKALVSRGFKVLHIRGTGEIEPALFDTPATSNAGSGSSSGPRQNSLFPEGMSR
;
A
#
# COMPACT_ATOMS: atom_id res chain seq x y z
N MET A 1 -0.19 -1.60 -18.90
CA MET A 1 0.04 -2.06 -17.50
C MET A 1 1.13 -3.11 -17.55
N ASN A 2 2.22 -2.96 -16.78
CA ASN A 2 3.37 -3.84 -16.88
C ASN A 2 3.00 -5.24 -16.34
N ALA A 3 3.19 -6.29 -17.13
CA ALA A 3 2.84 -7.66 -16.73
C ALA A 3 3.68 -8.12 -15.52
N ASP A 4 4.92 -7.61 -15.42
CA ASP A 4 5.94 -8.06 -14.46
C ASP A 4 6.00 -7.28 -13.13
N ALA A 5 5.02 -6.40 -12.85
CA ALA A 5 4.98 -5.69 -11.58
C ALA A 5 4.87 -6.69 -10.40
N PRO A 6 5.77 -6.64 -9.39
CA PRO A 6 5.72 -7.53 -8.24
C PRO A 6 4.37 -7.43 -7.53
N LEU A 7 3.82 -8.59 -7.15
CA LEU A 7 2.49 -8.70 -6.57
C LEU A 7 2.57 -8.99 -5.07
N VAL A 8 1.86 -8.18 -4.28
CA VAL A 8 1.67 -8.40 -2.85
C VAL A 8 0.19 -8.51 -2.51
N TYR A 9 -0.13 -9.47 -1.64
CA TYR A 9 -1.46 -9.61 -1.08
C TYR A 9 -1.56 -8.87 0.24
N THR A 10 -2.78 -8.57 0.69
CA THR A 10 -3.01 -8.11 2.05
C THR A 10 -4.27 -8.76 2.62
N PHE A 11 -4.36 -8.84 3.94
CA PHE A 11 -5.50 -9.38 4.64
C PHE A 11 -5.77 -8.61 5.95
N GLY A 12 -7.05 -8.47 6.29
CA GLY A 12 -7.51 -7.86 7.53
C GLY A 12 -8.19 -8.92 8.36
N HIS A 13 -7.63 -9.28 9.51
CA HIS A 13 -8.08 -10.47 10.23
C HIS A 13 -9.43 -10.33 10.90
N SER A 14 -9.81 -9.12 11.32
CA SER A 14 -11.06 -8.87 12.02
C SER A 14 -11.28 -9.91 13.13
N ASN A 15 -12.42 -10.59 13.10
CA ASN A 15 -12.77 -11.75 13.89
C ASN A 15 -12.86 -13.04 13.06
N VAL A 16 -12.24 -13.10 11.87
CA VAL A 16 -12.26 -14.29 11.00
C VAL A 16 -11.63 -15.48 11.73
N PRO A 17 -12.23 -16.67 11.71
CA PRO A 17 -11.61 -17.86 12.30
C PRO A 17 -10.24 -18.16 11.70
N ILE A 18 -9.26 -18.56 12.52
CA ILE A 18 -7.90 -18.84 12.06
C ILE A 18 -7.86 -19.91 10.95
N ALA A 19 -8.72 -20.93 11.03
CA ALA A 19 -8.84 -21.95 9.98
C ALA A 19 -9.28 -21.34 8.64
N ARG A 20 -10.23 -20.40 8.66
CA ARG A 20 -10.68 -19.69 7.46
C ARG A 20 -9.56 -18.83 6.88
N LEU A 21 -8.81 -18.11 7.72
CA LEU A 21 -7.62 -17.38 7.26
C LEU A 21 -6.66 -18.33 6.52
N ILE A 22 -6.31 -19.46 7.13
CA ILE A 22 -5.37 -20.42 6.54
C ILE A 22 -5.90 -20.93 5.19
N THR A 23 -7.18 -21.25 5.07
CA THR A 23 -7.80 -21.64 3.80
C THR A 23 -7.64 -20.55 2.73
N LEU A 24 -7.90 -19.28 3.07
CA LEU A 24 -7.78 -18.17 2.14
C LEU A 24 -6.34 -17.95 1.69
N LEU A 25 -5.38 -17.99 2.63
CA LEU A 25 -3.95 -17.86 2.35
C LEU A 25 -3.46 -18.97 1.42
N LYS A 26 -3.87 -20.22 1.68
CA LYS A 26 -3.53 -21.37 0.83
C LYS A 26 -4.15 -21.28 -0.56
N GLY A 27 -5.41 -20.85 -0.66
CA GLY A 27 -6.08 -20.61 -1.95
C GLY A 27 -5.38 -19.55 -2.79
N CYS A 28 -4.70 -18.60 -2.15
CA CYS A 28 -3.85 -17.61 -2.81
C CYS A 28 -2.38 -18.04 -2.91
N CYS A 29 -2.01 -19.26 -2.53
CA CYS A 29 -0.62 -19.76 -2.48
C CYS A 29 0.35 -18.85 -1.69
N ILE A 30 -0.11 -18.25 -0.60
CA ILE A 30 0.74 -17.39 0.24
C ILE A 30 1.77 -18.26 0.98
N GLU A 31 3.04 -17.88 0.86
CA GLU A 31 4.18 -18.54 1.51
C GLU A 31 4.60 -17.82 2.79
N THR A 32 4.38 -16.49 2.85
CA THR A 32 4.78 -15.65 3.99
C THR A 32 3.69 -14.65 4.35
N VAL A 33 3.36 -14.58 5.64
CA VAL A 33 2.56 -13.51 6.21
C VAL A 33 3.48 -12.52 6.89
N VAL A 34 3.36 -11.25 6.51
CA VAL A 34 4.02 -10.13 7.19
C VAL A 34 3.01 -9.42 8.06
N ASP A 35 3.18 -9.47 9.37
CA ASP A 35 2.37 -8.77 10.34
C ASP A 35 2.81 -7.32 10.46
N VAL A 36 1.95 -6.41 9.99
CA VAL A 36 2.23 -4.97 9.93
C VAL A 36 1.53 -4.21 11.06
N ARG A 37 0.96 -4.92 12.06
CA ARG A 37 0.32 -4.28 13.22
C ARG A 37 1.38 -3.76 14.17
N SER A 38 1.29 -2.49 14.58
CA SER A 38 2.19 -1.94 15.60
C SER A 38 2.10 -2.69 16.93
N LYS A 39 0.91 -3.21 17.27
CA LYS A 39 0.64 -3.97 18.51
C LYS A 39 -0.15 -5.24 18.18
N PRO A 40 0.50 -6.39 17.95
CA PRO A 40 -0.14 -7.63 17.54
C PRO A 40 -0.70 -8.43 18.74
N PHE A 41 -1.52 -7.79 19.57
CA PHE A 41 -2.10 -8.39 20.77
C PHE A 41 -3.54 -7.91 21.01
N SER A 42 -4.42 -8.84 21.38
CA SER A 42 -5.82 -8.64 21.71
C SER A 42 -6.30 -9.71 22.68
N SER A 43 -7.09 -9.30 23.68
CA SER A 43 -7.83 -10.24 24.54
C SER A 43 -9.10 -10.77 23.87
N TYR A 44 -9.65 -10.03 22.89
CA TYR A 44 -10.90 -10.38 22.22
C TYR A 44 -10.70 -11.40 21.08
N VAL A 45 -9.58 -11.31 20.36
CA VAL A 45 -9.21 -12.23 19.27
C VAL A 45 -7.83 -12.88 19.53
N PRO A 46 -7.68 -13.67 20.60
CA PRO A 46 -6.39 -14.19 21.04
C PRO A 46 -5.71 -15.12 20.02
N GLN A 47 -6.46 -15.71 19.09
CA GLN A 47 -5.91 -16.50 17.99
C GLN A 47 -4.99 -15.68 17.06
N PHE A 48 -5.17 -14.36 17.00
CA PHE A 48 -4.33 -13.46 16.22
C PHE A 48 -3.24 -12.78 17.05
N ASN A 49 -3.08 -13.15 18.32
CA ASN A 49 -1.90 -12.72 19.08
C ASN A 49 -0.66 -13.34 18.44
N LYS A 50 0.41 -12.55 18.31
CA LYS A 50 1.65 -12.93 17.61
C LYS A 50 2.09 -14.39 17.87
N PRO A 51 2.21 -14.88 19.13
CA PRO A 51 2.66 -16.26 19.37
C PRO A 51 1.69 -17.34 18.85
N ASN A 52 0.38 -17.10 18.96
CA ASN A 52 -0.64 -18.04 18.50
C ASN A 52 -0.73 -18.06 16.99
N LEU A 53 -0.70 -16.88 16.37
CA LEU A 53 -0.72 -16.73 14.92
C LEU A 53 0.50 -17.37 14.28
N GLU A 54 1.70 -17.10 14.80
CA GLU A 54 2.95 -17.69 14.33
C GLU A 54 2.92 -19.21 14.38
N ARG A 55 2.41 -19.79 15.48
CA ARG A 55 2.22 -21.25 15.62
C ARG A 55 1.28 -21.79 14.54
N SER A 56 0.09 -21.23 14.41
CA SER A 56 -0.92 -21.72 13.45
C SER A 56 -0.46 -21.59 11.99
N LEU A 57 0.26 -20.52 11.65
CA LEU A 57 0.84 -20.36 10.32
C LEU A 57 1.95 -21.38 10.06
N LYS A 58 2.84 -21.61 11.04
CA LYS A 58 3.89 -22.61 10.95
C LYS A 58 3.34 -24.02 10.73
N GLU A 59 2.31 -24.42 11.49
CA GLU A 59 1.60 -25.69 11.31
C GLU A 59 0.97 -25.82 9.92
N ALA A 60 0.57 -24.70 9.32
CA ALA A 60 0.02 -24.65 7.97
C ALA A 60 1.09 -24.60 6.86
N GLY A 61 2.39 -24.53 7.20
CA GLY A 61 3.51 -24.39 6.26
C GLY A 61 3.74 -22.96 5.76
N ILE A 62 3.24 -21.95 6.47
CA ILE A 62 3.32 -20.53 6.09
C ILE A 62 4.30 -19.83 7.04
N SER A 63 5.27 -19.11 6.50
CA SER A 63 6.23 -18.33 7.29
C SER A 63 5.55 -17.10 7.89
N TYR A 64 5.99 -16.69 9.07
CA TYR A 64 5.51 -15.48 9.74
C TYR A 64 6.68 -14.52 9.97
N ILE A 65 6.51 -13.26 9.57
CA ILE A 65 7.46 -12.18 9.79
C ILE A 65 6.72 -11.04 10.47
N PHE A 66 7.33 -10.44 11.49
CA PHE A 66 6.79 -9.24 12.12
C PHE A 66 7.59 -8.02 11.68
N LEU A 67 6.89 -7.02 11.15
CA LEU A 67 7.46 -5.75 10.70
C LEU A 67 6.68 -4.54 11.23
N GLY A 68 5.78 -4.75 12.19
CA GLY A 68 4.91 -3.71 12.75
C GLY A 68 5.65 -2.59 13.49
N ASP A 69 6.88 -2.84 13.93
CA ASP A 69 7.79 -1.84 14.51
C ASP A 69 8.39 -0.89 13.46
N LYS A 70 8.49 -1.32 12.19
CA LYS A 70 9.05 -0.52 11.10
C LYS A 70 7.99 0.05 10.15
N VAL A 71 6.89 -0.65 9.91
CA VAL A 71 5.86 -0.22 8.94
C VAL A 71 4.46 -0.06 9.54
N GLY A 72 4.34 -0.19 10.86
CA GLY A 72 3.05 -0.09 11.53
C GLY A 72 2.45 1.32 11.50
N GLY A 73 1.11 1.38 11.53
CA GLY A 73 0.37 2.64 11.43
C GLY A 73 0.34 3.50 12.70
N TYR A 74 0.85 3.00 13.82
CA TYR A 74 0.88 3.69 15.12
C TYR A 74 2.29 3.66 15.71
N PRO A 75 3.22 4.47 15.17
CA PRO A 75 4.59 4.53 15.67
C PRO A 75 4.65 5.20 17.05
N SER A 76 5.74 5.00 17.79
CA SER A 76 6.00 5.70 19.05
C SER A 76 6.47 7.16 18.86
N ASP A 77 6.84 7.55 17.63
CA ASP A 77 7.26 8.91 17.29
C ASP A 77 6.06 9.86 17.33
N GLU A 78 6.01 10.72 18.37
CA GLU A 78 4.92 11.68 18.60
C GLU A 78 4.76 12.71 17.48
N THR A 79 5.82 12.98 16.71
CA THR A 79 5.76 13.90 15.56
C THR A 79 4.96 13.33 14.39
N CYS A 80 4.64 12.03 14.41
CA CYS A 80 3.83 11.36 13.40
C CYS A 80 2.32 11.53 13.63
N TYR A 81 1.90 12.43 14.51
CA TYR A 81 0.50 12.58 14.88
C TYR A 81 0.01 14.01 14.67
N ALA A 82 -1.22 14.12 14.18
CA ALA A 82 -1.92 15.38 13.97
C ALA A 82 -3.34 15.31 14.55
N VAL A 83 -3.88 16.46 14.94
CA VAL A 83 -5.27 16.56 15.43
C VAL A 83 -6.21 16.45 14.24
N ASP A 84 -7.11 15.47 14.27
CA ASP A 84 -8.18 15.34 13.29
C ASP A 84 -9.14 16.53 13.45
N PRO A 85 -9.30 17.40 12.44
CA PRO A 85 -10.13 18.59 12.55
C PRO A 85 -11.63 18.27 12.72
N LYS A 86 -12.07 17.06 12.37
CA LYS A 86 -13.47 16.64 12.51
C LYS A 86 -13.77 16.10 13.92
N THR A 87 -12.82 15.40 14.52
CA THR A 87 -13.04 14.71 15.81
C THR A 87 -12.27 15.31 16.98
N GLY A 88 -11.33 16.22 16.74
CA GLY A 88 -10.42 16.78 17.75
C GLY A 88 -9.45 15.77 18.35
N GLN A 89 -9.37 14.56 17.80
CA GLN A 89 -8.55 13.47 18.34
C GLN A 89 -7.20 13.44 17.65
N LEU A 90 -6.15 13.16 18.42
CA LEU A 90 -4.83 12.91 17.88
C LEU A 90 -4.85 11.60 17.06
N LYS A 91 -4.48 11.67 15.78
CA LYS A 91 -4.43 10.51 14.87
C LYS A 91 -3.09 10.45 14.15
N PRO A 92 -2.63 9.24 13.75
CA PRO A 92 -1.46 9.11 12.92
C PRO A 92 -1.60 9.87 11.59
N ASP A 93 -0.61 10.68 11.28
CA ASP A 93 -0.43 11.33 9.99
C ASP A 93 0.41 10.42 9.09
N TYR A 94 -0.26 9.73 8.17
CA TYR A 94 0.41 8.83 7.23
C TYR A 94 1.29 9.55 6.20
N GLY A 95 1.08 10.84 5.96
CA GLY A 95 1.99 11.63 5.13
C GLY A 95 3.34 11.78 5.81
N VAL A 96 3.32 12.21 7.08
CA VAL A 96 4.54 12.35 7.90
C VAL A 96 5.23 11.00 8.10
N ILE A 97 4.47 9.93 8.40
CA ILE A 97 5.03 8.59 8.60
C ILE A 97 5.75 8.10 7.33
N ALA A 98 5.16 8.33 6.15
CA ALA A 98 5.76 7.91 4.88
C ALA A 98 7.12 8.57 4.59
N GLU A 99 7.40 9.70 5.23
CA GLU A 99 8.66 10.43 5.09
C GLU A 99 9.76 9.97 6.04
N LYS A 100 9.41 9.23 7.10
CA LYS A 100 10.36 8.79 8.12
C LYS A 100 11.33 7.75 7.58
N GLN A 101 12.59 7.87 7.99
CA GLN A 101 13.66 6.95 7.55
C GLN A 101 13.40 5.51 7.99
N TRP A 102 12.93 5.31 9.23
CA TRP A 102 12.59 3.99 9.75
C TRP A 102 11.47 3.32 8.93
N PHE A 103 10.49 4.10 8.48
CA PHE A 103 9.40 3.61 7.63
C PHE A 103 9.91 3.22 6.24
N ARG A 104 10.69 4.10 5.61
CA ARG A 104 11.29 3.84 4.29
C ARG A 104 12.16 2.58 4.31
N GLY A 105 13.00 2.41 5.33
CA GLY A 105 13.80 1.20 5.51
C GLY A 105 12.96 -0.06 5.73
N GLY A 106 11.88 0.02 6.53
CA GLY A 106 10.92 -1.07 6.67
C GLY A 106 10.21 -1.43 5.36
N LEU A 107 9.92 -0.43 4.53
CA LEU A 107 9.35 -0.62 3.20
C LEU A 107 10.32 -1.30 2.23
N ASP A 108 11.62 -0.99 2.31
CA ASP A 108 12.65 -1.63 1.51
C ASP A 108 12.80 -3.11 1.89
N GLU A 109 12.82 -3.40 3.19
CA GLU A 109 12.79 -4.78 3.70
C GLU A 109 11.56 -5.54 3.21
N LEU A 110 10.39 -4.92 3.31
CA LEU A 110 9.15 -5.51 2.82
C LEU A 110 9.18 -5.76 1.30
N SER A 111 9.74 -4.82 0.54
CA SER A 111 9.88 -4.94 -0.92
C SER A 111 10.76 -6.12 -1.30
N MET A 112 11.84 -6.39 -0.55
CA MET A 112 12.69 -7.57 -0.76
C MET A 112 11.96 -8.87 -0.44
N ILE A 113 11.18 -8.92 0.64
CA ILE A 113 10.38 -10.10 1.00
C ILE A 113 9.37 -10.42 -0.11
N VAL A 114 8.62 -9.42 -0.59
CA VAL A 114 7.61 -9.60 -1.64
C VAL A 114 8.22 -10.10 -2.95
N GLN A 115 9.42 -9.66 -3.30
CA GLN A 115 10.11 -10.09 -4.53
C GLN A 115 10.62 -11.53 -4.47
N THR A 116 10.82 -12.09 -3.27
CA THR A 116 11.39 -13.43 -3.08
C THR A 116 10.34 -14.48 -2.73
N LYS A 117 9.23 -14.07 -2.10
CA LYS A 117 8.18 -14.97 -1.64
C LYS A 117 6.81 -14.38 -1.88
N ARG A 118 5.85 -15.23 -2.20
CA ARG A 118 4.45 -14.85 -2.32
C ARG A 118 3.89 -14.45 -0.96
N THR A 119 3.68 -13.14 -0.79
CA THR A 119 3.54 -12.52 0.53
C THR A 119 2.16 -11.89 0.74
N ALA A 120 1.60 -12.05 1.94
CA ALA A 120 0.42 -11.32 2.40
C ALA A 120 0.74 -10.41 3.60
N LEU A 121 0.41 -9.12 3.50
CA LEU A 121 0.49 -8.17 4.62
C LEU A 121 -0.76 -8.27 5.47
N MET A 122 -0.62 -8.47 6.78
CA MET A 122 -1.76 -8.67 7.67
C MET A 122 -1.94 -7.51 8.67
N CYS A 123 -3.18 -7.02 8.78
CA CYS A 123 -3.62 -6.08 9.81
C CYS A 123 -4.90 -6.55 10.53
N SER A 124 -5.41 -5.77 11.47
CA SER A 124 -6.62 -6.05 12.26
C SER A 124 -7.92 -5.72 11.53
N GLU A 125 -7.98 -4.61 10.80
CA GLU A 125 -9.23 -4.11 10.21
C GLU A 125 -9.62 -4.89 8.96
N GLU A 126 -10.86 -5.40 8.93
CA GLU A 126 -11.44 -6.08 7.76
C GLU A 126 -11.40 -5.17 6.54
N ASP A 127 -11.94 -3.95 6.65
CA ASP A 127 -12.08 -2.97 5.57
C ASP A 127 -10.73 -2.26 5.30
N PRO A 128 -10.10 -2.46 4.13
CA PRO A 128 -8.82 -1.85 3.80
C PRO A 128 -8.92 -0.32 3.79
N ALA A 129 -10.04 0.26 3.34
CA ALA A 129 -10.20 1.70 3.22
C ALA A 129 -10.07 2.44 4.57
N LYS A 130 -10.30 1.73 5.67
CA LYS A 130 -10.20 2.24 7.05
C LYS A 130 -8.88 1.90 7.75
N CYS A 131 -7.96 1.26 7.05
CA CYS A 131 -6.77 0.65 7.64
C CYS A 131 -5.47 1.30 7.15
N HIS A 132 -4.43 1.34 8.00
CA HIS A 132 -3.10 1.80 7.60
C HIS A 132 -2.49 0.92 6.51
N ARG A 133 -2.84 -0.38 6.47
CA ARG A 133 -2.33 -1.29 5.44
C ARG A 133 -2.64 -0.79 4.02
N HIS A 134 -3.79 -0.15 3.82
CA HIS A 134 -4.14 0.44 2.53
C HIS A 134 -3.64 1.89 2.43
N ARG A 135 -3.96 2.72 3.42
CA ARG A 135 -3.75 4.18 3.39
C ARG A 135 -2.28 4.60 3.45
N LEU A 136 -1.41 3.75 4.01
CA LEU A 136 0.02 4.00 4.17
C LEU A 136 0.85 2.99 3.36
N ILE A 137 0.77 1.70 3.69
CA ILE A 137 1.70 0.69 3.14
C ILE A 137 1.39 0.39 1.67
N ALA A 138 0.15 0.03 1.34
CA ALA A 138 -0.24 -0.27 -0.04
C ALA A 138 -0.05 0.94 -0.95
N LYS A 139 -0.40 2.14 -0.49
CA LYS A 139 -0.17 3.39 -1.24
C LYS A 139 1.32 3.54 -1.59
N ALA A 140 2.19 3.36 -0.61
CA ALA A 140 3.63 3.50 -0.83
C ALA A 140 4.21 2.38 -1.71
N LEU A 141 3.69 1.15 -1.63
CA LEU A 141 4.07 0.05 -2.52
C LEU A 141 3.60 0.27 -3.97
N VAL A 142 2.37 0.74 -4.17
CA VAL A 142 1.86 1.09 -5.51
C VAL A 142 2.70 2.21 -6.14
N SER A 143 3.09 3.24 -5.36
CA SER A 143 4.01 4.27 -5.84
C SER A 143 5.40 3.73 -6.24
N ARG A 144 5.78 2.56 -5.74
CA ARG A 144 7.01 1.83 -6.12
C ARG A 144 6.79 0.83 -7.26
N GLY A 145 5.61 0.81 -7.87
CA GLY A 145 5.28 -0.05 -9.00
C GLY A 145 4.78 -1.45 -8.64
N PHE A 146 4.48 -1.72 -7.37
CA PHE A 146 3.89 -3.01 -6.96
C PHE A 146 2.40 -3.05 -7.31
N LYS A 147 1.91 -4.25 -7.64
CA LYS A 147 0.48 -4.57 -7.64
C LYS A 147 0.09 -5.00 -6.23
N VAL A 148 -0.99 -4.43 -5.69
CA VAL A 148 -1.51 -4.80 -4.37
C VAL A 148 -2.93 -5.34 -4.51
N LEU A 149 -3.17 -6.54 -3.96
CA LEU A 149 -4.49 -7.18 -3.92
C LEU A 149 -4.94 -7.41 -2.46
N HIS A 150 -6.15 -7.03 -2.13
CA HIS A 150 -6.80 -7.25 -0.84
C HIS A 150 -7.58 -8.56 -0.87
N ILE A 151 -7.19 -9.51 -0.03
CA ILE A 151 -7.99 -10.70 0.29
C ILE A 151 -9.01 -10.26 1.35
N ARG A 152 -10.30 -10.40 1.04
CA ARG A 152 -11.41 -10.09 1.95
C ARG A 152 -11.76 -11.31 2.80
N GLY A 153 -12.44 -11.12 3.92
CA GLY A 153 -12.88 -12.25 4.76
C GLY A 153 -13.82 -13.23 4.04
N THR A 154 -14.58 -12.71 3.06
CA THR A 154 -15.46 -13.46 2.16
C THR A 154 -14.67 -14.39 1.21
N GLY A 155 -13.41 -14.07 0.93
CA GLY A 155 -12.57 -14.72 -0.08
C GLY A 155 -12.52 -13.97 -1.41
N GLU A 156 -13.24 -12.86 -1.53
CA GLU A 156 -13.10 -11.94 -2.66
C GLU A 156 -11.68 -11.33 -2.69
N ILE A 157 -11.22 -11.01 -3.88
CA ILE A 157 -9.92 -10.39 -4.11
C ILE A 157 -10.17 -9.06 -4.83
N GLU A 158 -9.76 -7.97 -4.18
CA GLU A 158 -9.99 -6.61 -4.67
C GLU A 158 -8.65 -5.91 -4.92
N PRO A 159 -8.47 -5.16 -6.02
CA PRO A 159 -7.27 -4.36 -6.22
C PRO A 159 -7.21 -3.17 -5.25
N ALA A 160 -6.01 -2.80 -4.81
CA ALA A 160 -5.82 -1.52 -4.14
C ALA A 160 -5.91 -0.39 -5.18
N LEU A 161 -7.00 0.37 -5.12
CA LEU A 161 -7.22 1.52 -6.00
C LEU A 161 -6.83 2.81 -5.28
N PHE A 162 -6.04 3.63 -5.97
CA PHE A 162 -5.69 4.98 -5.52
C PHE A 162 -5.99 5.95 -6.64
N ASP A 163 -6.55 7.11 -6.30
CA ASP A 163 -6.70 8.20 -7.24
C ASP A 163 -5.29 8.63 -7.67
N THR A 164 -4.95 8.37 -8.93
CA THR A 164 -3.72 8.92 -9.51
C THR A 164 -3.97 10.40 -9.76
N PRO A 165 -3.13 11.32 -9.23
CA PRO A 165 -3.18 12.69 -9.73
C PRO A 165 -2.90 12.62 -11.23
N ALA A 166 -3.84 13.13 -12.03
CA ALA A 166 -3.69 13.23 -13.47
C ALA A 166 -2.33 13.87 -13.75
N THR A 167 -1.43 13.12 -14.40
CA THR A 167 -0.16 13.64 -14.88
C THR A 167 -0.52 14.76 -15.85
N SER A 168 -0.41 16.02 -15.41
CA SER A 168 -0.49 17.17 -16.27
C SER A 168 0.71 17.10 -17.21
N ASN A 169 0.47 16.49 -18.37
CA ASN A 169 1.42 16.49 -19.46
C ASN A 169 1.47 17.94 -19.99
N ALA A 170 2.32 18.77 -19.39
CA ALA A 170 2.68 20.08 -19.91
C ALA A 170 3.54 19.89 -21.17
N GLY A 171 2.90 19.42 -22.24
CA GLY A 171 3.43 19.52 -23.59
C GLY A 171 3.13 20.92 -24.11
N SER A 172 4.02 21.88 -23.85
CA SER A 172 4.04 23.13 -24.60
C SER A 172 4.56 22.85 -26.01
N GLY A 173 3.67 22.35 -26.87
CA GLY A 173 3.84 22.41 -28.31
C GLY A 173 3.52 23.82 -28.78
N SER A 174 4.52 24.68 -28.88
CA SER A 174 4.40 25.96 -29.59
C SER A 174 4.50 25.71 -31.09
N SER A 175 3.37 25.40 -31.72
CA SER A 175 3.19 25.50 -33.17
C SER A 175 1.97 26.33 -33.48
N SER A 176 2.17 27.59 -33.86
CA SER A 176 1.28 28.33 -34.78
C SER A 176 1.85 29.72 -35.07
N GLY A 177 2.54 29.85 -36.20
CA GLY A 177 2.44 31.09 -36.97
C GLY A 177 1.07 31.12 -37.67
N PRO A 178 0.54 32.32 -37.97
CA PRO A 178 0.19 32.54 -39.37
C PRO A 178 0.44 33.98 -39.89
N ARG A 179 0.94 33.99 -41.14
CA ARG A 179 0.51 34.80 -42.30
C ARG A 179 0.41 36.33 -42.16
N GLN A 180 1.37 37.03 -42.77
CA GLN A 180 1.13 38.38 -43.31
C GLN A 180 0.65 38.27 -44.77
N ASN A 181 -0.36 39.08 -45.08
CA ASN A 181 -1.07 39.15 -46.35
C ASN A 181 -0.39 40.12 -47.32
N SER A 182 -0.51 39.82 -48.60
CA SER A 182 0.12 40.45 -49.78
C SER A 182 -0.23 41.92 -50.02
N LEU A 183 0.69 42.66 -50.66
CA LEU A 183 0.40 43.70 -51.65
C LEU A 183 1.66 43.91 -52.54
N PHE A 184 1.65 43.36 -53.76
CA PHE A 184 2.53 43.72 -54.89
C PHE A 184 1.89 44.90 -55.69
N PRO A 185 2.49 45.56 -56.72
CA PRO A 185 3.64 45.14 -57.53
C PRO A 185 4.61 46.26 -58.04
N GLU A 186 5.57 45.83 -58.89
CA GLU A 186 6.36 46.58 -59.92
C GLU A 186 7.39 47.62 -59.43
N GLY A 187 8.66 47.65 -59.85
CA GLY A 187 9.28 47.30 -61.12
C GLY A 187 9.72 48.59 -61.83
N MET A 188 10.95 49.07 -61.62
CA MET A 188 11.59 50.06 -62.51
C MET A 188 13.11 50.07 -62.34
N SER A 189 13.80 50.16 -63.48
CA SER A 189 15.25 50.02 -63.69
C SER A 189 16.12 51.20 -63.23
N ARG A 190 17.42 50.88 -63.15
CA ARG A 190 18.65 51.68 -63.06
C ARG A 190 19.16 52.01 -61.67
#